data_AF-A0A2S3R5R5-F1
#
_entry.id   AF-A0A2S3R5R5-F1
#
_cell.length_a   1.000
_cell.length_b   1.000
_cell.length_c   1.000
_cell.angle_alpha   90.00
_cell.angle_beta   90.00
_cell.angle_gamma   90.00
#
_symmetry.space_group_name_H-M   'P 1'
#
loop_
_entity.id
_entity.type
_entity.pdbx_description
1 polymer ?
#
loop_
_entity_poly.entity_id
_entity_poly.type
_entity_poly.pdbx_seq_one_letter_code
_entity_poly.pdbx_strand_id
1 'polypeptide(L)'
;MKALVLTFPLLLLVGCVQTPLPQSEQVSDWHRFGEETALDGKLALSEARLLKLAQPRELSTSLLTSYQMGYQEGKQQYCQQNAYLLGVIGKPYYGICDDVDPFFKQDYVSGQMSTAGGL
;
A
#
# COMPACT_ATOMS: atom_id res chain seq x y z
N MET A 1 -14.43 53.55 -8.04
CA MET A 1 -15.07 52.22 -8.17
C MET A 1 -14.21 51.22 -7.44
N LYS A 2 -14.63 50.75 -6.26
CA LYS A 2 -13.88 49.77 -5.46
C LYS A 2 -14.32 48.38 -5.89
N ALA A 3 -13.52 47.71 -6.72
CA ALA A 3 -13.75 46.32 -7.09
C ALA A 3 -13.53 45.45 -5.86
N LEU A 4 -14.61 44.85 -5.36
CA LEU A 4 -14.60 43.91 -4.26
C LEU A 4 -14.07 42.58 -4.80
N VAL A 5 -12.76 42.36 -4.66
CA VAL A 5 -12.10 41.11 -5.04
C VAL A 5 -12.54 40.03 -4.05
N LEU A 6 -13.60 39.30 -4.42
CA LEU A 6 -14.06 38.09 -3.75
C LEU A 6 -13.03 36.97 -4.01
N THR A 7 -12.08 36.83 -3.08
CA THR A 7 -11.17 35.68 -3.02
C THR A 7 -11.94 34.45 -2.52
N PHE A 8 -12.36 33.61 -3.46
CA PHE A 8 -12.96 32.31 -3.19
C PHE A 8 -11.86 31.32 -2.74
N PRO A 9 -11.93 30.69 -1.56
CA PRO A 9 -10.91 29.74 -1.14
C PRO A 9 -11.06 28.46 -1.97
N LEU A 10 -10.01 28.12 -2.71
CA LEU A 10 -9.91 26.88 -3.48
C LEU A 10 -9.67 25.71 -2.50
N LEU A 11 -10.75 25.13 -1.98
CA LEU A 11 -10.71 23.90 -1.19
C LEU A 11 -10.34 22.72 -2.09
N LEU A 12 -9.05 22.37 -2.12
CA LEU A 12 -8.58 21.13 -2.74
C LEU A 12 -8.93 19.95 -1.82
N LEU A 13 -10.04 19.28 -2.13
CA LEU A 13 -10.41 18.01 -1.50
C LEU A 13 -9.43 16.93 -1.98
N VAL A 14 -8.42 16.61 -1.16
CA VAL A 14 -7.61 15.40 -1.36
C VAL A 14 -8.45 14.19 -0.97
N GLY A 15 -8.98 13.47 -1.97
CA GLY A 15 -9.67 12.20 -1.76
C GLY A 15 -8.67 11.06 -1.50
N CYS A 16 -9.08 10.05 -0.72
CA CYS A 16 -8.31 8.82 -0.59
C CYS A 16 -8.19 8.15 -1.98
N VAL A 17 -7.00 8.16 -2.56
CA VAL A 17 -6.73 7.43 -3.80
C VAL A 17 -6.63 5.94 -3.48
N GLN A 18 -7.68 5.19 -3.82
CA GLN A 18 -7.60 3.74 -3.86
C GLN A 18 -6.96 3.34 -5.18
N THR A 19 -5.82 2.65 -5.13
CA THR A 19 -5.16 2.13 -6.33
C THR A 19 -6.11 1.19 -7.07
N PRO A 20 -6.53 1.52 -8.31
CA PRO A 20 -7.47 0.69 -9.05
C PRO A 20 -6.78 -0.63 -9.46
N LEU A 21 -7.57 -1.67 -9.67
CA LEU A 21 -7.04 -2.90 -10.27
C LEU A 21 -6.51 -2.63 -11.69
N PRO A 22 -5.44 -3.33 -12.11
CA PRO A 22 -4.99 -3.31 -13.50
C PRO A 22 -6.15 -3.62 -14.45
N GLN A 23 -6.28 -2.83 -15.52
CA GLN A 23 -7.29 -3.05 -16.55
C GLN A 23 -6.80 -3.98 -17.66
N SER A 24 -5.48 -4.18 -17.76
CA SER A 24 -4.86 -5.05 -18.76
C SER A 24 -4.95 -6.53 -18.37
N GLU A 25 -4.87 -7.39 -19.38
CA GLU A 25 -4.67 -8.84 -19.23
C GLU A 25 -3.18 -9.22 -19.31
N GLN A 26 -2.28 -8.27 -19.08
CA GLN A 26 -0.84 -8.52 -19.10
C GLN A 26 -0.39 -8.99 -17.73
N VAL A 27 0.21 -10.18 -17.69
CA VAL A 27 0.80 -10.78 -16.48
C VAL A 27 1.77 -9.83 -15.77
N SER A 28 2.58 -9.06 -16.51
CA SER A 28 3.53 -8.09 -15.94
C SER A 28 2.88 -6.96 -15.16
N ASP A 29 1.69 -6.51 -15.55
CA ASP A 29 1.00 -5.43 -14.86
C ASP A 29 0.38 -5.92 -13.55
N TRP A 30 -0.09 -7.17 -13.53
CA TRP A 30 -0.59 -7.82 -12.32
C TRP A 30 0.52 -8.14 -11.34
N HIS A 31 1.67 -8.60 -11.84
CA HIS A 31 2.87 -8.78 -11.04
C HIS A 31 3.32 -7.46 -10.40
N ARG A 32 3.50 -6.39 -11.18
CA ARG A 32 3.84 -5.06 -10.67
C ARG A 32 2.83 -4.55 -9.64
N PHE A 33 1.53 -4.73 -9.90
CA PHE A 33 0.50 -4.34 -8.95
C PHE A 33 0.60 -5.09 -7.62
N GLY A 34 0.94 -6.37 -7.65
CA GLY A 34 1.25 -7.16 -6.46
C GLY A 34 2.44 -6.60 -5.68
N GLU A 35 3.54 -6.35 -6.40
CA GLU A 35 4.78 -5.79 -5.84
C GLU A 35 4.53 -4.44 -5.16
N GLU A 36 3.90 -3.51 -5.86
CA GLU A 36 3.54 -2.19 -5.34
C GLU A 36 2.60 -2.27 -4.13
N THR A 37 1.63 -3.21 -4.15
CA THR A 37 0.73 -3.43 -2.99
C THR A 37 1.54 -3.77 -1.74
N ALA A 38 2.56 -4.62 -1.85
CA ALA A 38 3.41 -4.98 -0.73
C ALA A 38 4.38 -3.86 -0.34
N LEU A 39 4.96 -3.13 -1.30
CA LEU A 39 5.83 -1.98 -1.03
C LEU A 39 5.10 -0.81 -0.33
N ASP A 40 3.81 -0.68 -0.58
CA ASP A 40 2.91 0.22 0.18
C ASP A 40 2.71 -0.25 1.64
N GLY A 41 3.11 -1.48 1.98
CA GLY A 41 2.92 -2.12 3.28
C GLY A 41 1.57 -2.75 3.47
N LYS A 42 0.74 -2.86 2.42
CA LYS A 42 -0.61 -3.41 2.49
C LYS A 42 -0.59 -4.93 2.57
N LEU A 43 -1.61 -5.51 3.21
CA LEU A 43 -1.84 -6.94 3.14
C LEU A 43 -2.29 -7.36 1.74
N ALA A 44 -1.94 -8.58 1.34
CA ALA A 44 -2.37 -9.15 0.07
C ALA A 44 -3.90 -9.17 -0.02
N LEU A 45 -4.41 -8.84 -1.20
CA LEU A 45 -5.81 -9.09 -1.52
C LEU A 45 -5.99 -10.60 -1.72
N SER A 46 -6.99 -11.16 -1.05
CA SER A 46 -7.37 -12.55 -1.32
C SER A 46 -7.89 -12.70 -2.74
N GLU A 47 -7.77 -13.89 -3.31
CA GLU A 47 -8.28 -14.21 -4.64
C GLU A 47 -9.77 -13.86 -4.76
N ALA A 48 -10.58 -14.24 -3.77
CA ALA A 48 -11.99 -13.89 -3.72
C ALA A 48 -12.24 -12.38 -3.74
N ARG A 49 -11.36 -11.58 -3.11
CA ARG A 49 -11.45 -10.12 -3.14
C ARG A 49 -11.07 -9.55 -4.50
N LEU A 50 -10.02 -10.08 -5.13
CA LEU A 50 -9.62 -9.69 -6.49
C LEU A 50 -10.74 -9.96 -7.50
N LEU A 51 -11.31 -11.17 -7.46
CA LEU A 51 -12.43 -11.56 -8.32
C LEU A 51 -13.65 -10.66 -8.11
N LYS A 52 -14.00 -10.35 -6.85
CA LYS A 52 -15.11 -9.44 -6.54
C LYS A 52 -14.86 -8.02 -7.06
N LEU A 53 -13.64 -7.51 -6.94
CA LEU A 53 -13.27 -6.16 -7.38
C LEU A 53 -13.15 -6.05 -8.91
N ALA A 54 -12.88 -7.15 -9.61
CA ALA A 54 -12.74 -7.16 -11.06
C ALA A 54 -14.06 -7.24 -11.83
N GLN A 55 -15.17 -7.59 -11.16
CA GLN A 55 -16.46 -7.74 -11.82
C GLN A 55 -16.87 -6.48 -12.62
N PRO A 56 -17.41 -6.64 -13.83
CA PRO A 56 -17.85 -7.90 -14.46
C PRO A 56 -16.75 -8.69 -15.20
N ARG A 57 -15.49 -8.25 -15.13
CA ARG A 57 -14.37 -8.91 -15.81
C ARG A 57 -14.00 -10.22 -15.12
N GLU A 58 -13.73 -11.25 -15.91
CA GLU A 58 -13.15 -12.50 -15.42
C GLU A 58 -11.62 -12.34 -15.33
N LEU A 59 -11.04 -12.77 -14.20
CA LEU A 59 -9.59 -12.83 -14.05
C LEU A 59 -9.14 -14.26 -14.29
N SER A 60 -8.18 -14.45 -15.20
CA SER A 60 -7.58 -15.77 -15.39
C SER A 60 -6.70 -16.15 -14.20
N THR A 61 -6.48 -17.45 -14.01
CA THR A 61 -5.56 -17.97 -13.00
C THR A 61 -4.15 -17.38 -13.14
N SER A 62 -3.69 -17.12 -14.37
CA SER A 62 -2.36 -16.55 -14.59
C SER A 62 -2.24 -15.14 -14.03
N LEU A 63 -3.27 -14.29 -14.14
CA LEU A 63 -3.25 -12.94 -13.56
C LEU A 63 -3.26 -12.96 -12.04
N LEU A 64 -4.06 -13.85 -11.44
CA LEU A 64 -4.13 -14.06 -10.00
C LEU A 64 -2.79 -14.55 -9.42
N THR A 65 -2.19 -15.55 -10.06
CA THR A 65 -0.86 -16.05 -9.69
C THR A 65 0.21 -14.97 -9.85
N SER A 66 0.15 -14.17 -10.92
CA SER A 66 1.13 -13.10 -11.18
C SER A 66 1.09 -12.04 -10.09
N TYR A 67 -0.11 -11.63 -9.67
CA TYR A 67 -0.28 -10.75 -8.51
C TYR A 67 0.32 -11.33 -7.24
N GLN A 68 0.05 -12.60 -6.94
CA GLN A 68 0.59 -13.24 -5.74
C GLN A 68 2.13 -13.30 -5.77
N MET A 69 2.74 -13.64 -6.91
CA MET A 69 4.20 -13.67 -7.06
C MET A 69 4.81 -12.29 -6.83
N GLY A 70 4.30 -11.26 -7.51
CA GLY A 70 4.78 -9.89 -7.32
C GLY A 70 4.60 -9.41 -5.88
N TYR A 71 3.49 -9.76 -5.24
CA TYR A 71 3.26 -9.46 -3.82
C TYR A 71 4.33 -10.09 -2.91
N GLN A 72 4.70 -11.35 -3.13
CA GLN A 72 5.74 -12.00 -2.32
C GLN A 72 7.11 -11.35 -2.53
N GLU A 73 7.44 -10.96 -3.75
CA GLU A 73 8.69 -10.22 -4.05
C GLU A 73 8.71 -8.86 -3.35
N GLY A 74 7.66 -8.06 -3.51
CA GLY A 74 7.54 -6.76 -2.86
C GLY A 74 7.49 -6.88 -1.33
N LYS A 75 6.92 -7.96 -0.79
CA LYS A 75 6.91 -8.25 0.66
C LYS A 75 8.31 -8.49 1.19
N GLN A 76 9.12 -9.30 0.50
CA GLN A 76 10.51 -9.51 0.88
C GLN A 76 11.30 -8.18 0.91
N GLN A 77 11.08 -7.32 -0.09
CA GLN A 77 11.69 -5.99 -0.13
C GLN A 77 11.17 -5.07 1.01
N TYR A 78 9.86 -5.05 1.25
CA TYR A 78 9.27 -4.24 2.32
C TYR A 78 9.81 -4.64 3.69
N CYS A 79 9.93 -5.94 3.96
CA CYS A 79 10.40 -6.45 5.25
C CYS A 79 11.91 -6.28 5.48
N GLN A 80 12.66 -5.79 4.49
CA GLN A 80 14.05 -5.36 4.66
C GLN A 80 14.15 -3.89 5.11
N GLN A 81 13.05 -3.14 5.12
CA GLN A 81 13.03 -1.77 5.62
C GLN A 81 13.25 -1.75 7.14
N ASN A 82 13.77 -0.63 7.63
CA ASN A 82 13.95 -0.43 9.07
C ASN A 82 12.59 -0.19 9.73
N ALA A 83 12.03 -1.22 10.38
CA ALA A 83 10.74 -1.16 11.06
C ALA A 83 10.68 -0.06 12.12
N TYR A 84 11.75 0.16 12.88
CA TYR A 84 11.85 1.24 13.85
C TYR A 84 11.66 2.61 13.18
N LEU A 85 12.34 2.87 12.05
CA LEU A 85 12.16 4.12 11.33
C LEU A 85 10.73 4.29 10.81
N LEU A 86 10.10 3.21 10.33
CA LEU A 86 8.69 3.22 9.93
C LEU A 86 7.77 3.63 11.09
N GLY A 87 8.07 3.16 12.30
CA GLY A 87 7.38 3.55 13.53
C GLY A 87 7.59 5.02 13.87
N VAL A 88 8.84 5.50 13.81
CA VAL A 88 9.21 6.90 14.08
C VAL A 88 8.47 7.88 13.17
N ILE A 89 8.36 7.58 11.87
CA ILE A 89 7.65 8.44 10.90
C ILE A 89 6.13 8.24 10.91
N GLY A 90 5.61 7.33 11.75
CA GLY A 90 4.18 7.05 11.84
C GLY A 90 3.58 6.38 10.61
N LYS A 91 4.37 5.67 9.78
CA LYS A 91 3.82 4.90 8.66
C LYS A 91 2.97 3.75 9.24
N PRO A 92 1.72 3.54 8.81
CA PRO A 92 0.92 2.43 9.32
C PRO A 92 1.57 1.07 9.03
N TYR A 93 1.53 0.16 10.01
CA TYR A 93 1.97 -1.23 9.86
C TYR A 93 0.79 -2.19 10.01
N TYR A 94 0.54 -2.99 8.97
CA TYR A 94 -0.61 -3.89 8.90
C TYR A 94 -0.26 -5.37 9.17
N GLY A 95 0.93 -5.66 9.70
CA GLY A 95 1.37 -7.04 9.98
C GLY A 95 1.92 -7.79 8.76
N ILE A 96 2.28 -7.08 7.68
CA ILE A 96 2.79 -7.69 6.44
C ILE A 96 4.06 -8.54 6.64
N CYS A 97 4.85 -8.28 7.69
CA CYS A 97 6.11 -8.98 7.97
C CYS A 97 6.06 -9.93 9.17
N ASP A 98 4.89 -10.14 9.79
CA ASP A 98 4.77 -10.93 11.02
C ASP A 98 5.23 -12.40 10.84
N ASP A 99 5.17 -12.92 9.61
CA ASP A 99 5.62 -14.25 9.19
C ASP A 99 7.02 -14.27 8.55
N VAL A 100 7.63 -13.10 8.31
CA VAL A 100 8.96 -12.97 7.69
C VAL A 100 10.02 -12.69 8.76
N ASP A 101 9.73 -11.74 9.65
CA ASP A 101 10.60 -11.35 10.75
C ASP A 101 9.77 -11.18 12.02
N PRO A 102 9.94 -12.07 13.02
CA PRO A 102 9.17 -12.03 14.26
C PRO A 102 9.43 -10.77 15.11
N PHE A 103 10.52 -10.05 14.86
CA PHE A 103 10.88 -8.83 15.58
C PHE A 103 10.37 -7.55 14.91
N PHE A 104 9.97 -7.60 13.63
CA PHE A 104 9.58 -6.42 12.85
C PHE A 104 8.53 -5.58 13.56
N LYS A 105 7.48 -6.23 14.09
CA LYS A 105 6.40 -5.56 14.83
C LYS A 105 6.90 -4.91 16.11
N GLN A 106 7.80 -5.58 16.85
CA GLN A 106 8.36 -5.04 18.09
C GLN A 106 9.21 -3.79 17.79
N ASP A 107 10.06 -3.85 16.77
CA ASP A 107 10.91 -2.74 16.36
C ASP A 107 10.06 -1.55 15.86
N TYR A 108 9.01 -1.82 15.10
CA TYR A 108 8.03 -0.82 14.70
C TYR A 108 7.41 -0.11 15.91
N VAL A 109 6.90 -0.86 16.90
CA VAL A 109 6.30 -0.29 18.12
C VAL A 109 7.33 0.52 18.91
N SER A 110 8.58 0.04 19.02
CA SER A 110 9.68 0.78 19.64
C SER A 110 9.91 2.13 18.96
N GLY A 111 9.84 2.17 17.62
CA GLY A 111 9.91 3.39 16.83
C GLY A 111 8.78 4.37 17.12
N GLN A 112 7.53 3.88 17.23
CA GLN A 112 6.37 4.72 17.56
C GLN A 112 6.47 5.39 18.92
N MET A 113 7.12 4.72 19.89
CA MET A 113 7.31 5.23 21.24
C MET A 113 8.56 6.12 21.38
N SER A 114 9.34 6.26 20.32
CA SER A 114 10.57 7.03 20.32
C SER A 114 10.31 8.53 20.25
N THR A 115 11.17 9.32 20.89
CA THR A 115 11.21 10.79 20.74
C THR A 115 11.94 11.23 19.47
N ALA A 116 12.58 10.32 18.73
CA ALA A 116 13.40 10.63 17.55
C ALA A 116 12.62 11.27 16.39
N GLY A 117 11.28 11.13 16.36
CA GLY A 117 10.39 11.72 15.35
C GLY A 117 9.63 12.96 15.81
N GLY A 118 9.81 13.39 17.07
CA GLY A 118 9.17 14.59 17.60
C GLY A 118 9.96 15.84 17.26
N LEU A 119 9.43 16.67 16.35
CA LEU A 119 9.78 18.09 16.21
C LEU A 119 8.68 18.94 16.85
#